data_AF-A0A564ZE76-F1
#
_entry.id   AF-A0A564ZE76-F1
#
_cell.length_a   1.000
_cell.length_b   1.000
_cell.length_c   1.000
_cell.angle_alpha   90.00
_cell.angle_beta   90.00
_cell.angle_gamma   90.00
#
_symmetry.space_group_name_H-M   'P 1'
#
loop_
_entity.id
_entity.type
_entity.pdbx_description
1 polymer ?
#
loop_
_entity_poly.entity_id
_entity_poly.type
_entity_poly.pdbx_seq_one_letter_code
_entity_poly.pdbx_strand_id
1 'polypeptide(L)'
;MEAVKEPEDILNFRTNRPEKFKSICASQLSFVLETPFNILSDIENQNNIKGTPMKQLFSCTRRKFGGDFQPLKLTSTLQYRLSYLMTVLENSGALGVEGIFRKTGSLTQQRAVVDALLHQDFNCTTFPWHEYSAHELAGALKSMISHLDQPLLTSGLIPFYLQAARLWDQNSMDGKDDKPMNMAVMERYTYSKQVNALRILILLLPQMHKSLLQRLFTLLHRVTTQVERNRMSPLALGTVFGPVLVPSVFYESLTMADGFHDKNSEILKRGCQDAITLATRMIVLNNELFLFPTRLINDIRDNASSRTRTKHSEVREKRSESAWCSPYRRSYTSRRSSSPINTSIRYAHIGYSTPQTSHNVSNTTAINASP
;
A
#
# COMPACT_ATOMS: atom_id res chain seq x y z
N MET A 1 5.93 21.04 0.26
CA MET A 1 6.19 19.66 0.72
C MET A 1 7.20 19.72 1.86
N GLU A 2 6.80 20.25 3.01
CA GLU A 2 7.71 20.31 4.15
C GLU A 2 7.84 18.92 4.78
N ALA A 3 9.04 18.37 4.74
CA ALA A 3 9.39 17.17 5.46
C ALA A 3 10.84 17.29 5.93
N VAL A 4 11.12 16.69 7.08
CA VAL A 4 12.43 16.82 7.74
C VAL A 4 12.92 15.45 8.17
N LYS A 5 14.23 15.34 8.46
CA LYS A 5 14.77 14.14 9.12
C LYS A 5 14.09 13.94 10.46
N GLU A 6 13.96 12.69 10.90
CA GLU A 6 13.33 12.34 12.18
C GLU A 6 13.99 13.13 13.33
N PRO A 7 13.26 14.04 13.99
CA PRO A 7 13.76 14.73 15.17
C PRO A 7 13.89 13.77 16.37
N GLU A 8 14.81 14.06 17.29
CA GLU A 8 15.08 13.21 18.45
C GLU A 8 13.87 13.03 19.37
N ASP A 9 13.05 14.08 19.55
CA ASP A 9 11.80 14.02 20.31
C ASP A 9 10.80 13.02 19.70
N ILE A 10 10.73 12.96 18.36
CA ILE A 10 9.86 12.05 17.63
C ILE A 10 10.37 10.61 17.70
N LEU A 11 11.69 10.42 17.59
CA LEU A 11 12.32 9.10 17.77
C LEU A 11 12.03 8.55 19.18
N ASN A 12 12.17 9.40 20.21
CA ASN A 12 11.86 9.05 21.59
C ASN A 12 10.37 8.72 21.76
N PHE A 13 9.47 9.47 21.14
CA PHE A 13 8.04 9.16 21.16
C PHE A 13 7.73 7.81 20.52
N ARG A 14 8.27 7.55 19.32
CA ARG A 14 8.07 6.31 18.56
C ARG A 14 8.59 5.09 19.32
N THR A 15 9.73 5.23 19.99
CA THR A 15 10.35 4.15 20.79
C THR A 15 9.53 3.86 22.05
N ASN A 16 9.08 4.90 22.76
CA ASN A 16 8.35 4.74 24.02
C ASN A 16 6.87 4.40 23.84
N ARG A 17 6.25 4.77 22.71
CA ARG A 17 4.82 4.61 22.44
C ARG A 17 4.55 4.16 21.00
N PRO A 18 5.05 2.98 20.58
CA PRO A 18 4.96 2.52 19.20
C PRO A 18 3.53 2.40 18.68
N GLU A 19 2.60 1.85 19.48
CA GLU A 19 1.21 1.69 19.05
C GLU A 19 0.48 3.03 18.90
N LYS A 20 0.76 4.00 19.79
CA LYS A 20 0.19 5.34 19.65
C LYS A 20 0.77 6.07 18.44
N PHE A 21 2.06 5.90 18.16
CA PHE A 21 2.70 6.43 16.96
C PHE A 21 2.04 5.88 15.69
N LYS A 22 1.86 4.56 15.60
CA LYS A 22 1.17 3.92 14.47
C LYS A 22 -0.28 4.41 14.33
N SER A 23 -1.02 4.54 15.43
CA SER A 23 -2.38 5.08 15.44
C SER A 23 -2.46 6.51 14.86
N ILE A 24 -1.51 7.38 15.21
CA ILE A 24 -1.44 8.74 14.65
C ILE A 24 -1.13 8.69 13.14
N CYS A 25 -0.16 7.87 12.73
CA CYS A 25 0.16 7.64 11.32
C CYS A 25 -1.06 7.12 10.54
N ALA A 26 -1.78 6.13 11.06
CA ALA A 26 -2.98 5.58 10.45
C ALA A 26 -4.11 6.61 10.36
N SER A 27 -4.28 7.46 11.37
CA SER A 27 -5.28 8.54 11.35
C SER A 27 -4.98 9.56 10.26
N GLN A 28 -3.73 9.98 10.13
CA GLN A 28 -3.34 10.89 9.06
C GLN A 28 -3.44 10.22 7.68
N LEU A 29 -3.06 8.94 7.57
CA LEU A 29 -3.18 8.19 6.33
C LEU A 29 -4.65 8.05 5.89
N SER A 30 -5.55 7.80 6.85
CA SER A 30 -7.01 7.76 6.62
C SER A 30 -7.51 9.07 6.00
N PHE A 31 -7.07 10.21 6.52
CA PHE A 31 -7.40 11.52 5.95
C PHE A 31 -6.82 11.73 4.55
N VAL A 32 -5.56 11.33 4.33
CA VAL A 32 -4.84 11.54 3.07
C VAL A 32 -5.38 10.63 1.95
N LEU A 33 -5.73 9.38 2.27
CA LEU A 33 -6.27 8.41 1.30
C LEU A 33 -7.80 8.38 1.28
N GLU A 34 -8.48 9.19 2.09
CA GLU A 34 -9.95 9.19 2.25
C GLU A 34 -10.50 7.78 2.54
N THR A 35 -9.72 6.99 3.28
CA THR A 35 -10.04 5.59 3.60
C THR A 35 -10.45 5.48 5.07
N PRO A 36 -11.55 4.80 5.42
CA PRO A 36 -12.00 4.68 6.80
C PRO A 36 -10.91 4.13 7.73
N PHE A 37 -10.70 4.80 8.88
CA PHE A 37 -9.66 4.46 9.86
C PHE A 37 -9.74 3.02 10.37
N ASN A 38 -10.94 2.45 10.50
CA ASN A 38 -11.16 1.08 11.01
C ASN A 38 -10.48 0.02 10.14
N ILE A 39 -10.36 0.24 8.83
CA ILE A 39 -9.71 -0.69 7.89
C ILE A 39 -8.18 -0.68 8.11
N LEU A 40 -7.63 0.46 8.56
CA LEU A 40 -6.21 0.63 8.82
C LEU A 40 -5.78 0.02 10.16
N SER A 41 -6.62 0.09 11.20
CA SER A 41 -6.33 -0.52 12.51
C SER A 41 -6.30 -2.05 12.47
N ASP A 42 -7.05 -2.69 11.56
CA ASP A 42 -7.08 -4.15 11.45
C ASP A 42 -5.79 -4.76 10.88
N ILE A 43 -4.98 -3.97 10.16
CA ILE A 43 -3.66 -4.37 9.63
C ILE A 43 -2.69 -4.73 10.77
N GLU A 44 -2.83 -4.08 11.92
CA GLU A 44 -2.03 -4.37 13.13
C GLU A 44 -2.30 -5.78 13.66
N ASN A 45 -3.53 -6.27 13.53
CA ASN A 45 -3.96 -7.59 14.00
C ASN A 45 -3.60 -8.72 13.02
N GLN A 46 -3.54 -8.43 11.72
CA GLN A 46 -3.27 -9.45 10.69
C GLN A 46 -1.81 -9.89 10.61
N ASN A 47 -0.85 -9.11 11.13
CA ASN A 47 0.55 -9.53 11.22
C ASN A 47 0.78 -10.73 12.17
N ASN A 48 -0.26 -11.17 12.89
CA ASN A 48 -0.20 -12.31 13.82
C ASN A 48 -1.15 -13.48 13.43
N ILE A 49 -1.81 -13.44 12.27
CA ILE A 49 -2.70 -14.53 11.86
C ILE A 49 -1.89 -15.63 11.16
N LYS A 50 -1.60 -16.69 11.94
CA LYS A 50 -1.24 -18.00 11.40
C LYS A 50 -2.43 -18.52 10.58
N GLY A 51 -2.37 -18.36 9.26
CA GLY A 51 -3.29 -19.03 8.34
C GLY A 51 -4.18 -18.06 7.55
N THR A 52 -3.61 -17.46 6.52
CA THR A 52 -4.37 -16.92 5.39
C THR A 52 -3.94 -17.65 4.11
N PRO A 53 -4.82 -17.76 3.09
CA PRO A 53 -4.55 -18.46 1.82
C PRO A 53 -3.32 -17.95 1.06
N MET A 54 -2.74 -16.83 1.51
CA MET A 54 -1.46 -16.25 1.08
C MET A 54 -0.28 -17.24 1.12
N LYS A 55 -0.19 -18.12 2.12
CA LYS A 55 0.89 -19.13 2.18
C LYS A 55 0.85 -20.12 1.02
N GLN A 56 -0.35 -20.41 0.50
CA GLN A 56 -0.53 -21.21 -0.72
C GLN A 56 -0.29 -20.37 -1.98
N LEU A 57 -0.62 -19.07 -1.97
CA LEU A 57 -0.43 -18.16 -3.10
C LEU A 57 1.06 -17.92 -3.43
N PHE A 58 1.96 -17.86 -2.43
CA PHE A 58 3.41 -17.75 -2.66
C PHE A 58 4.06 -19.02 -3.24
N SER A 59 3.36 -20.17 -3.25
CA SER A 59 3.90 -21.43 -3.79
C SER A 59 3.86 -21.52 -5.32
N CYS A 60 3.07 -20.69 -6.02
CA CYS A 60 2.91 -20.78 -7.47
C CYS A 60 3.85 -19.85 -8.26
N THR A 61 4.31 -18.73 -7.68
CA THR A 61 5.44 -17.92 -8.22
C THR A 61 6.73 -18.74 -8.35
N ARG A 62 6.83 -19.78 -7.53
CA ARG A 62 7.93 -20.75 -7.44
C ARG A 62 8.19 -21.52 -8.74
N ARG A 63 7.18 -21.69 -9.61
CA ARG A 63 7.27 -22.56 -10.79
C ARG A 63 7.90 -21.92 -12.03
N LYS A 64 7.97 -20.59 -12.15
CA LYS A 64 8.56 -19.92 -13.34
C LYS A 64 10.01 -19.45 -13.16
N PHE A 65 10.52 -19.31 -11.93
CA PHE A 65 11.93 -18.99 -11.65
C PHE A 65 12.72 -20.12 -10.99
N GLY A 66 12.20 -21.35 -11.05
CA GLY A 66 12.93 -22.60 -10.82
C GLY A 66 13.58 -22.76 -9.46
N GLY A 67 12.90 -23.53 -8.62
CA GLY A 67 13.41 -24.04 -7.35
C GLY A 67 12.32 -24.00 -6.29
N ASP A 68 12.23 -25.06 -5.50
CA ASP A 68 11.22 -25.27 -4.46
C ASP A 68 11.47 -24.38 -3.21
N PHE A 69 11.74 -23.08 -3.41
CA PHE A 69 12.23 -22.16 -2.39
C PHE A 69 11.19 -21.91 -1.29
N GLN A 70 11.48 -22.39 -0.07
CA GLN A 70 10.73 -22.02 1.12
C GLN A 70 10.68 -20.49 1.29
N PRO A 71 9.55 -19.92 1.74
CA PRO A 71 9.44 -18.48 1.98
C PRO A 71 10.59 -17.98 2.87
N LEU A 72 11.31 -16.95 2.43
CA LEU A 72 12.49 -16.44 3.12
C LEU A 72 12.09 -15.42 4.17
N LYS A 73 12.35 -15.71 5.45
CA LYS A 73 12.15 -14.72 6.51
C LYS A 73 13.25 -13.66 6.46
N LEU A 74 12.88 -12.38 6.51
CA LEU A 74 13.85 -11.29 6.60
C LEU A 74 14.49 -11.23 8.00
N THR A 75 15.62 -11.93 8.17
CA THR A 75 16.45 -11.89 9.39
C THR A 75 17.49 -10.77 9.32
N SER A 76 18.11 -10.42 10.45
CA SER A 76 19.24 -9.47 10.50
C SER A 76 20.43 -9.93 9.67
N THR A 77 20.76 -11.22 9.73
CA THR A 77 21.82 -11.83 8.92
C THR A 77 21.53 -11.68 7.43
N LEU A 78 20.30 -12.03 7.00
CA LEU A 78 19.92 -11.90 5.60
C LEU A 78 19.95 -10.44 5.15
N GLN A 79 19.40 -9.52 5.95
CA GLN A 79 19.42 -8.10 5.64
C GLN A 79 20.85 -7.57 5.45
N TYR A 80 21.78 -7.95 6.33
CA TYR A 80 23.19 -7.60 6.22
C TYR A 80 23.79 -8.14 4.92
N ARG A 81 23.57 -9.42 4.60
CA ARG A 81 24.07 -10.06 3.37
C ARG A 81 23.55 -9.38 2.10
N LEU A 82 22.26 -9.06 2.05
CA LEU A 82 21.67 -8.32 0.92
C LEU A 82 22.26 -6.90 0.82
N SER A 83 22.42 -6.22 1.94
CA SER A 83 23.06 -4.91 1.98
C SER A 83 24.51 -4.97 1.50
N TYR A 84 25.25 -6.04 1.84
CA TYR A 84 26.61 -6.24 1.35
C TYR A 84 26.64 -6.48 -0.16
N LEU A 85 25.76 -7.33 -0.69
CA LEU A 85 25.60 -7.56 -2.14
C LEU A 85 25.31 -6.24 -2.88
N MET A 86 24.46 -5.37 -2.32
CA MET A 86 24.23 -4.04 -2.88
C MET A 86 25.54 -3.21 -2.90
N THR A 87 26.36 -3.28 -1.85
CA THR A 87 27.68 -2.61 -1.82
C THR A 87 28.61 -3.15 -2.90
N VAL A 88 28.63 -4.46 -3.09
CA VAL A 88 29.44 -5.12 -4.13
C VAL A 88 29.04 -4.61 -5.52
N LEU A 89 27.74 -4.52 -5.81
CA LEU A 89 27.24 -3.96 -7.07
C LEU A 89 27.66 -2.49 -7.27
N GLU A 90 27.69 -1.70 -6.21
CA GLU A 90 28.14 -0.29 -6.27
C GLU A 90 29.64 -0.19 -6.55
N ASN A 91 30.44 -1.06 -5.95
CA ASN A 91 31.90 -0.98 -5.99
C ASN A 91 32.54 -1.73 -7.18
N SER A 92 31.83 -2.66 -7.81
CA SER A 92 32.33 -3.45 -8.95
C SER A 92 32.15 -2.79 -10.32
N GLY A 93 31.61 -1.55 -10.36
CA GLY A 93 31.26 -0.88 -11.61
C GLY A 93 29.98 -1.41 -12.28
N ALA A 94 29.26 -2.35 -11.63
CA ALA A 94 28.05 -2.97 -12.17
C ALA A 94 26.95 -1.96 -12.52
N LEU A 95 26.90 -0.80 -11.86
CA LEU A 95 25.89 0.23 -12.13
C LEU A 95 25.98 0.81 -13.55
N GLY A 96 27.15 0.76 -14.19
CA GLY A 96 27.35 1.25 -15.55
C GLY A 96 27.03 0.21 -16.64
N VAL A 97 26.81 -1.05 -16.26
CA VAL A 97 26.59 -2.16 -17.20
C VAL A 97 25.23 -2.03 -17.88
N GLU A 98 25.22 -2.13 -19.20
CA GLU A 98 24.01 -1.98 -20.02
C GLU A 98 22.93 -3.01 -19.64
N GLY A 99 21.75 -2.51 -19.27
CA GLY A 99 20.62 -3.34 -18.88
C GLY A 99 20.77 -3.99 -17.51
N ILE A 100 21.58 -3.43 -16.60
CA ILE A 100 21.66 -3.88 -15.20
C ILE A 100 20.25 -4.03 -14.59
N PHE A 101 20.01 -5.09 -13.82
CA PHE A 101 18.69 -5.55 -13.35
C PHE A 101 17.68 -5.99 -14.42
N ARG A 102 17.78 -5.58 -15.68
CA ARG A 102 16.87 -6.02 -16.76
C ARG A 102 17.34 -7.29 -17.46
N LYS A 103 18.59 -7.32 -17.92
CA LYS A 103 19.20 -8.49 -18.57
C LYS A 103 19.48 -9.58 -17.53
N THR A 104 19.29 -10.83 -17.95
CA THR A 104 19.51 -12.02 -17.12
C THR A 104 20.88 -12.61 -17.47
N GLY A 105 21.70 -12.87 -16.45
CA GLY A 105 22.98 -13.58 -16.60
C GLY A 105 22.78 -15.10 -16.58
N SER A 106 23.83 -15.87 -16.26
CA SER A 106 23.68 -17.32 -16.11
C SER A 106 22.76 -17.64 -14.93
N LEU A 107 21.63 -18.31 -15.19
CA LEU A 107 20.70 -18.71 -14.13
C LEU A 107 21.34 -19.69 -13.15
N THR A 108 22.28 -20.52 -13.61
CA THR A 108 23.03 -21.45 -12.75
C THR A 108 23.92 -20.68 -11.77
N GLN A 109 24.65 -19.67 -12.25
CA GLN A 109 25.50 -18.85 -11.38
C GLN A 109 24.69 -17.95 -10.45
N GLN A 110 23.59 -17.38 -10.94
CA GLN A 110 22.64 -16.64 -10.12
C GLN A 110 22.11 -17.50 -8.96
N ARG A 111 21.75 -18.76 -9.22
CA ARG A 111 21.32 -19.71 -8.18
C ARG A 111 22.45 -20.01 -7.20
N ALA A 112 23.68 -20.23 -7.67
CA ALA A 112 24.83 -20.44 -6.80
C ALA A 112 25.05 -19.27 -5.82
N VAL A 113 24.88 -18.02 -6.27
CA VAL A 113 24.93 -16.84 -5.38
C VAL A 113 23.80 -16.85 -4.36
N VAL A 114 22.56 -17.16 -4.78
CA VAL A 114 21.40 -17.27 -3.87
C VAL A 114 21.63 -18.34 -2.80
N ASP A 115 22.06 -19.53 -3.21
CA ASP A 115 22.31 -20.65 -2.32
C ASP A 115 23.45 -20.34 -1.34
N ALA A 116 24.52 -19.71 -1.82
CA ALA A 116 25.60 -19.23 -0.97
C ALA A 116 25.10 -18.22 0.06
N LEU A 117 24.33 -17.21 -0.35
CA LEU A 117 23.75 -16.20 0.55
C LEU A 117 22.85 -16.79 1.64
N LEU A 118 22.25 -17.96 1.40
CA LEU A 118 21.38 -18.66 2.35
C LEU A 118 22.14 -19.63 3.25
N HIS A 119 23.36 -20.02 2.88
CA HIS A 119 24.18 -20.95 3.66
C HIS A 119 24.53 -20.36 5.05
N GLN A 120 24.56 -21.19 6.09
CA GLN A 120 24.79 -20.72 7.45
C GLN A 120 26.18 -20.07 7.60
N ASP A 121 27.22 -20.74 7.12
CA ASP A 121 28.62 -20.29 7.22
C ASP A 121 29.04 -19.24 6.18
N PHE A 122 28.09 -18.69 5.42
CA PHE A 122 28.42 -17.70 4.40
C PHE A 122 29.01 -16.43 5.00
N ASN A 123 30.20 -16.06 4.50
CA ASN A 123 30.91 -14.85 4.85
C ASN A 123 31.05 -13.92 3.64
N CYS A 124 30.53 -12.70 3.78
CA CYS A 124 30.54 -11.67 2.74
C CYS A 124 31.95 -11.23 2.33
N THR A 125 32.93 -11.26 3.23
CA THR A 125 34.28 -10.74 2.97
C THR A 125 35.17 -11.72 2.23
N THR A 126 34.89 -13.02 2.33
CA THR A 126 35.70 -14.08 1.70
C THR A 126 35.07 -14.65 0.44
N PHE A 127 33.77 -14.40 0.21
CA PHE A 127 33.08 -14.89 -0.97
C PHE A 127 33.64 -14.25 -2.26
N PRO A 128 33.94 -15.03 -3.32
CA PRO A 128 34.59 -14.54 -4.53
C PRO A 128 33.61 -13.80 -5.45
N TRP A 129 33.13 -12.64 -5.03
CA TRP A 129 32.16 -11.82 -5.78
C TRP A 129 32.57 -11.50 -7.22
N HIS A 130 33.87 -11.42 -7.48
CA HIS A 130 34.45 -11.07 -8.77
C HIS A 130 34.32 -12.17 -9.83
N GLU A 131 34.03 -13.42 -9.42
CA GLU A 131 33.77 -14.53 -10.35
C GLU A 131 32.37 -14.44 -11.00
N TYR A 132 31.50 -13.57 -10.47
CA TYR A 132 30.14 -13.39 -10.93
C TYR A 132 29.97 -12.10 -11.71
N SER A 133 29.19 -12.17 -12.79
CA SER A 133 28.82 -11.00 -13.57
C SER A 133 27.84 -10.09 -12.82
N ALA A 134 27.80 -8.82 -13.23
CA ALA A 134 26.83 -7.85 -12.73
C ALA A 134 25.37 -8.33 -12.86
N HIS A 135 25.04 -9.05 -13.94
CA HIS A 135 23.69 -9.57 -14.18
C HIS A 135 23.31 -10.72 -13.26
N GLU A 136 24.26 -11.59 -12.91
CA GLU A 136 24.04 -12.69 -11.95
C GLU A 136 23.83 -12.15 -10.54
N LEU A 137 24.68 -11.21 -10.12
CA LEU A 137 24.57 -10.54 -8.82
C LEU A 137 23.27 -9.75 -8.68
N ALA A 138 22.90 -8.98 -9.72
CA ALA A 138 21.64 -8.25 -9.77
C ALA A 138 20.42 -9.19 -9.81
N GLY A 139 20.52 -10.31 -10.53
CA GLY A 139 19.50 -11.35 -10.58
C GLY A 139 19.28 -11.99 -9.21
N ALA A 140 20.38 -12.33 -8.52
CA ALA A 140 20.34 -12.94 -7.19
C ALA A 140 19.69 -11.98 -6.18
N LEU A 141 20.06 -10.69 -6.21
CA LEU A 141 19.44 -9.68 -5.35
C LEU A 141 17.92 -9.59 -5.55
N LYS A 142 17.47 -9.48 -6.81
CA LYS A 142 16.02 -9.46 -7.13
C LYS A 142 15.33 -10.71 -6.63
N SER A 143 15.93 -11.88 -6.89
CA SER A 143 15.38 -13.17 -6.48
C SER A 143 15.20 -13.24 -4.96
N MET A 144 16.22 -12.87 -4.18
CA MET A 144 16.14 -12.93 -2.72
C MET A 144 15.04 -12.03 -2.17
N ILE A 145 14.86 -10.82 -2.73
CA ILE A 145 13.82 -9.88 -2.30
C ILE A 145 12.42 -10.40 -2.69
N SER A 146 12.26 -10.96 -3.88
CA SER A 146 10.95 -11.46 -4.35
C SER A 146 10.49 -12.74 -3.62
N HIS A 147 11.42 -13.50 -3.02
CA HIS A 147 11.12 -14.73 -2.29
C HIS A 147 10.93 -14.53 -0.78
N LEU A 148 10.95 -13.29 -0.30
CA LEU A 148 10.64 -13.00 1.09
C LEU A 148 9.22 -13.47 1.45
N ASP A 149 9.06 -14.02 2.65
CA ASP A 149 7.78 -14.48 3.21
C ASP A 149 6.76 -13.35 3.36
N GLN A 150 7.25 -12.13 3.57
CA GLN A 150 6.53 -10.88 3.44
C GLN A 150 7.23 -10.01 2.40
N PRO A 151 6.51 -9.45 1.42
CA PRO A 151 7.09 -8.53 0.45
C PRO A 151 7.70 -7.32 1.17
N LEU A 152 8.65 -6.65 0.54
CA LEU A 152 9.38 -5.56 1.19
C LEU A 152 8.46 -4.40 1.61
N LEU A 153 7.37 -4.17 0.87
CA LEU A 153 6.31 -3.21 1.20
C LEU A 153 5.25 -3.75 2.18
N THR A 154 5.37 -5.00 2.63
CA THR A 154 4.42 -5.78 3.45
C THR A 154 3.05 -5.96 2.83
N SER A 155 2.48 -7.17 2.94
CA SER A 155 1.22 -7.47 2.26
C SER A 155 0.05 -6.62 2.75
N GLY A 156 0.02 -6.29 4.05
CA GLY A 156 -1.02 -5.45 4.64
C GLY A 156 -1.02 -4.00 4.15
N LEU A 157 0.15 -3.45 3.78
CA LEU A 157 0.25 -2.04 3.34
C LEU A 157 0.15 -1.86 1.82
N ILE A 158 0.41 -2.91 1.03
CA ILE A 158 0.37 -2.86 -0.45
C ILE A 158 -0.91 -2.22 -1.02
N PRO A 159 -2.14 -2.54 -0.56
CA PRO A 159 -3.36 -1.92 -1.07
C PRO A 159 -3.35 -0.38 -0.95
N PHE A 160 -2.81 0.15 0.15
CA PHE A 160 -2.71 1.59 0.39
C PHE A 160 -1.60 2.23 -0.45
N TYR A 161 -0.50 1.52 -0.69
CA TYR A 161 0.50 1.98 -1.65
C TYR A 161 -0.09 2.11 -3.06
N LEU A 162 -0.90 1.14 -3.49
CA LEU A 162 -1.57 1.20 -4.80
C LEU A 162 -2.63 2.30 -4.84
N GLN A 163 -3.38 2.50 -3.76
CA GLN A 163 -4.32 3.62 -3.66
C GLN A 163 -3.60 4.97 -3.73
N ALA A 164 -2.48 5.13 -3.02
CA ALA A 164 -1.64 6.31 -3.12
C ALA A 164 -1.11 6.50 -4.55
N ALA A 165 -0.76 5.42 -5.27
CA ALA A 165 -0.33 5.49 -6.66
C ALA A 165 -1.42 6.03 -7.60
N ARG A 166 -2.67 5.65 -7.38
CA ARG A 166 -3.83 6.07 -8.20
C ARG A 166 -4.18 7.55 -8.08
N LEU A 167 -3.78 8.21 -6.99
CA LEU A 167 -3.89 9.68 -6.87
C LEU A 167 -3.11 10.41 -7.96
N TRP A 168 -2.11 9.76 -8.57
CA TRP A 168 -1.32 10.32 -9.67
C TRP A 168 -2.11 10.39 -10.99
N ASP A 169 -2.86 9.33 -11.32
CA ASP A 169 -3.51 9.20 -12.64
C ASP A 169 -4.78 10.05 -12.77
N GLN A 170 -5.41 10.40 -11.65
CA GLN A 170 -6.61 11.25 -11.64
C GLN A 170 -6.35 12.68 -12.17
N ASN A 171 -5.09 13.08 -12.39
CA ASN A 171 -4.72 14.43 -12.86
C ASN A 171 -3.97 14.44 -14.20
N SER A 172 -3.71 13.29 -14.82
CA SER A 172 -3.20 13.22 -16.20
C SER A 172 -4.35 12.95 -17.17
N MET A 173 -5.18 13.97 -17.40
CA MET A 173 -6.04 14.02 -18.57
C MET A 173 -5.67 15.22 -19.42
N ASP A 174 -5.18 14.88 -20.61
CA ASP A 174 -4.97 15.64 -21.83
C ASP A 174 -3.88 16.72 -21.89
N GLY A 175 -2.90 16.46 -22.76
CA GLY A 175 -1.85 17.37 -23.18
C GLY A 175 -2.40 18.45 -24.09
N LYS A 176 -2.83 19.56 -23.48
CA LYS A 176 -2.89 20.87 -24.14
C LYS A 176 -2.08 21.86 -23.31
N ASP A 177 -1.17 22.55 -23.98
CA ASP A 177 -0.12 23.40 -23.40
C ASP A 177 -0.60 24.70 -22.73
N ASP A 178 -1.91 24.85 -22.53
CA ASP A 178 -2.53 25.96 -21.79
C ASP A 178 -3.33 25.45 -20.59
N LYS A 179 -2.65 24.86 -19.59
CA LYS A 179 -3.30 24.50 -18.32
C LYS A 179 -3.56 25.77 -17.50
N PRO A 180 -4.80 26.09 -17.10
CA PRO A 180 -5.08 27.25 -16.27
C PRO A 180 -4.36 27.14 -14.91
N MET A 181 -3.92 28.27 -14.34
CA MET A 181 -3.18 28.35 -13.07
C MET A 181 -3.78 27.47 -11.95
N ASN A 182 -5.11 27.39 -11.87
CA ASN A 182 -5.83 26.57 -10.89
C ASN A 182 -5.57 25.06 -11.03
N MET A 183 -5.37 24.57 -12.26
CA MET A 183 -5.03 23.16 -12.51
C MET A 183 -3.61 22.81 -12.07
N ALA A 184 -2.65 23.71 -12.28
CA ALA A 184 -1.27 23.51 -11.82
C ALA A 184 -1.18 23.49 -10.28
N VAL A 185 -2.01 24.28 -9.59
CA VAL A 185 -2.13 24.25 -8.13
C VAL A 185 -2.72 22.92 -7.64
N MET A 186 -3.78 22.43 -8.29
CA MET A 186 -4.39 21.15 -7.94
C MET A 186 -3.43 19.96 -8.19
N GLU A 187 -2.69 19.98 -9.29
CA GLU A 187 -1.68 18.96 -9.60
C GLU A 187 -0.56 18.92 -8.55
N ARG A 188 -0.08 20.10 -8.09
CA ARG A 188 0.90 20.17 -6.99
C ARG A 188 0.31 19.67 -5.67
N TYR A 189 -0.95 19.98 -5.39
CA TYR A 189 -1.62 19.53 -4.17
C TYR A 189 -1.77 18.01 -4.14
N THR A 190 -2.26 17.40 -5.22
CA THR A 190 -2.45 15.95 -5.35
C THR A 190 -1.12 15.21 -5.29
N TYR A 191 -0.08 15.72 -5.97
CA TYR A 191 1.29 15.20 -5.84
C TYR A 191 1.80 15.27 -4.39
N SER A 192 1.61 16.40 -3.71
CA SER A 192 2.00 16.54 -2.30
C SER A 192 1.22 15.58 -1.38
N LYS A 193 -0.08 15.38 -1.64
CA LYS A 193 -0.94 14.44 -0.90
C LYS A 193 -0.41 13.01 -1.04
N GLN A 194 -0.03 12.63 -2.26
CA GLN A 194 0.53 11.32 -2.55
C GLN A 194 1.89 11.08 -1.90
N VAL A 195 2.85 12.01 -2.08
CA VAL A 195 4.17 11.88 -1.44
C VAL A 195 4.02 11.78 0.07
N ASN A 196 3.08 12.53 0.65
CA ASN A 196 2.75 12.42 2.07
C ASN A 196 2.21 11.03 2.45
N ALA A 197 1.30 10.46 1.66
CA ALA A 197 0.79 9.10 1.88
C ALA A 197 1.92 8.07 1.86
N LEU A 198 2.79 8.12 0.84
CA LEU A 198 3.92 7.20 0.69
C LEU A 198 4.90 7.30 1.87
N ARG A 199 5.20 8.52 2.34
CA ARG A 199 6.02 8.75 3.53
C ARG A 199 5.42 8.07 4.75
N ILE A 200 4.12 8.31 5.02
CA ILE A 200 3.44 7.72 6.18
C ILE A 200 3.43 6.18 6.08
N LEU A 201 3.17 5.63 4.90
CA LEU A 201 3.21 4.17 4.68
C LEU A 201 4.61 3.59 4.96
N ILE A 202 5.68 4.30 4.61
CA ILE A 202 7.06 3.89 4.92
C ILE A 202 7.36 3.96 6.42
N LEU A 203 6.75 4.91 7.14
CA LEU A 203 6.86 5.00 8.60
C LEU A 203 6.14 3.86 9.33
N LEU A 204 5.13 3.25 8.69
CA LEU A 204 4.39 2.09 9.20
C LEU A 204 5.09 0.75 8.91
N LEU A 205 6.11 0.72 8.04
CA LEU A 205 6.86 -0.50 7.76
C LEU A 205 7.65 -1.00 8.98
N PRO A 206 7.80 -2.33 9.16
CA PRO A 206 8.77 -2.87 10.10
C PRO A 206 10.17 -2.31 9.85
N GLN A 207 10.93 -2.03 10.91
CA GLN A 207 12.23 -1.36 10.83
C GLN A 207 13.21 -2.03 9.85
N MET A 208 13.23 -3.37 9.82
CA MET A 208 14.07 -4.17 8.91
C MET A 208 13.66 -4.01 7.44
N HIS A 209 12.36 -3.99 7.17
CA HIS A 209 11.82 -3.77 5.83
C HIS A 209 12.13 -2.34 5.37
N LYS A 210 11.89 -1.34 6.22
CA LYS A 210 12.18 0.07 5.95
C LYS A 210 13.65 0.30 5.60
N SER A 211 14.57 -0.24 6.38
CA SER A 211 16.01 -0.04 6.17
C SER A 211 16.53 -0.75 4.92
N LEU A 212 16.07 -1.98 4.64
CA LEU A 212 16.42 -2.67 3.39
C LEU A 212 15.82 -1.97 2.17
N LEU A 213 14.59 -1.46 2.26
CA LEU A 213 13.94 -0.66 1.21
C LEU A 213 14.71 0.62 0.92
N GLN A 214 15.14 1.34 1.96
CA GLN A 214 15.95 2.55 1.81
C GLN A 214 17.28 2.25 1.08
N ARG A 215 17.94 1.16 1.47
CA ARG A 215 19.19 0.75 0.83
C ARG A 215 18.97 0.37 -0.64
N LEU A 216 17.90 -0.39 -0.93
CA LEU A 216 17.51 -0.75 -2.28
C LEU A 216 17.24 0.50 -3.14
N PHE A 217 16.43 1.44 -2.67
CA PHE A 217 16.14 2.65 -3.44
C PHE A 217 17.35 3.55 -3.62
N THR A 218 18.27 3.59 -2.65
CA THR A 218 19.55 4.29 -2.83
C THR A 218 20.35 3.69 -3.99
N LEU A 219 20.46 2.36 -4.04
CA LEU A 219 21.12 1.64 -5.14
C LEU A 219 20.43 1.91 -6.48
N LEU A 220 19.12 1.74 -6.55
CA LEU A 220 18.35 1.92 -7.79
C LEU A 220 18.40 3.37 -8.28
N HIS A 221 18.34 4.34 -7.38
CA HIS A 221 18.51 5.75 -7.74
C HIS A 221 19.90 5.99 -8.34
N ARG A 222 20.97 5.44 -7.76
CA ARG A 222 22.32 5.51 -8.35
C ARG A 222 22.38 4.88 -9.74
N VAL A 223 21.70 3.76 -9.98
CA VAL A 223 21.57 3.19 -11.33
C VAL A 223 20.93 4.23 -12.28
N THR A 224 19.85 4.90 -11.88
CA THR A 224 19.21 5.90 -12.74
C THR A 224 20.10 7.10 -13.06
N THR A 225 21.07 7.45 -12.20
CA THR A 225 22.03 8.53 -12.49
C THR A 225 23.02 8.17 -13.61
N GLN A 226 23.15 6.89 -13.96
CA GLN A 226 24.04 6.39 -15.01
C GLN A 226 23.28 5.94 -16.27
N VAL A 227 22.05 6.43 -16.47
CA VAL A 227 21.15 6.04 -17.56
C VAL A 227 21.78 6.11 -18.95
N GLU A 228 22.69 7.06 -19.20
CA GLU A 228 23.40 7.18 -20.48
C GLU A 228 24.27 5.97 -20.81
N ARG A 229 24.83 5.32 -19.79
CA ARG A 229 25.70 4.14 -19.94
C ARG A 229 24.88 2.85 -19.85
N ASN A 230 24.08 2.73 -18.78
CA ASN A 230 23.40 1.49 -18.49
C ASN A 230 22.02 1.33 -19.18
N ARG A 231 21.48 2.39 -19.80
CA ARG A 231 20.17 2.42 -20.48
C ARG A 231 18.97 2.08 -19.58
N MET A 232 19.11 2.20 -18.26
CA MET A 232 18.08 1.87 -17.27
C MET A 232 17.43 3.14 -16.73
N SER A 233 16.33 3.57 -17.36
CA SER A 233 15.49 4.67 -16.87
C SER A 233 14.73 4.29 -15.60
N PRO A 234 14.22 5.27 -14.82
CA PRO A 234 13.37 4.98 -13.67
C PRO A 234 12.16 4.09 -14.03
N LEU A 235 11.55 4.32 -15.20
CA LEU A 235 10.44 3.49 -15.69
C LEU A 235 10.90 2.06 -15.98
N ALA A 236 12.05 1.88 -16.62
CA ALA A 236 12.59 0.54 -16.88
C ALA A 236 12.86 -0.23 -15.58
N LEU A 237 13.40 0.44 -14.56
CA LEU A 237 13.57 -0.15 -13.23
C LEU A 237 12.22 -0.40 -12.54
N GLY A 238 11.24 0.49 -12.69
CA GLY A 238 9.88 0.29 -12.19
C GLY A 238 9.19 -0.93 -12.82
N THR A 239 9.42 -1.20 -14.11
CA THR A 239 8.94 -2.42 -14.77
C THR A 239 9.59 -3.67 -14.18
N VAL A 240 10.89 -3.62 -13.87
CA VAL A 240 11.63 -4.75 -13.28
C VAL A 240 11.25 -4.97 -11.81
N PHE A 241 11.10 -3.92 -11.02
CA PHE A 241 10.88 -3.98 -9.58
C PHE A 241 9.42 -3.91 -9.14
N GLY A 242 8.48 -3.53 -10.02
CA GLY A 242 7.05 -3.59 -9.76
C GLY A 242 6.60 -4.98 -9.26
N PRO A 243 6.91 -6.07 -10.00
CA PRO A 243 6.63 -7.44 -9.54
C PRO A 243 7.36 -7.85 -8.25
N VAL A 244 8.53 -7.27 -8.00
CA VAL A 244 9.35 -7.57 -6.81
C VAL A 244 8.75 -6.92 -5.56
N LEU A 245 8.25 -5.69 -5.68
CA LEU A 245 7.71 -4.90 -4.57
C LEU A 245 6.22 -5.18 -4.31
N VAL A 246 5.46 -5.49 -5.37
CA VAL A 246 4.01 -5.70 -5.34
C VAL A 246 3.64 -7.03 -6.00
N PRO A 247 4.10 -8.18 -5.46
CA PRO A 247 3.92 -9.47 -6.13
C PRO A 247 2.45 -9.91 -6.25
N SER A 248 1.56 -9.47 -5.34
CA SER A 248 0.15 -9.89 -5.31
C SER A 248 -0.61 -9.56 -6.60
N VAL A 249 -0.36 -8.38 -7.16
CA VAL A 249 -1.06 -7.89 -8.37
C VAL A 249 -0.67 -8.68 -9.61
N PHE A 250 0.61 -9.06 -9.71
CA PHE A 250 1.10 -9.84 -10.85
C PHE A 250 0.72 -11.31 -10.73
N TYR A 251 0.54 -11.81 -9.50
CA TYR A 251 0.09 -13.17 -9.27
C TYR A 251 -1.36 -13.39 -9.72
N GLU A 252 -2.27 -12.49 -9.35
CA GLU A 252 -3.67 -12.53 -9.80
C GLU A 252 -3.76 -12.59 -11.33
N SER A 253 -2.81 -11.95 -12.03
CA SER A 253 -2.72 -11.97 -13.49
C SER A 253 -2.25 -13.30 -14.07
N LEU A 254 -1.47 -14.06 -13.32
CA LEU A 254 -0.93 -15.34 -13.77
C LEU A 254 -1.91 -16.49 -13.52
N THR A 255 -2.71 -16.44 -12.46
CA THR A 255 -3.68 -17.50 -12.14
C THR A 255 -4.97 -17.43 -12.95
N MET A 256 -5.32 -16.25 -13.46
CA MET A 256 -6.58 -16.03 -14.19
C MET A 256 -6.41 -16.06 -15.71
N ALA A 257 -5.18 -16.28 -16.21
CA ALA A 257 -4.90 -16.39 -17.64
C ALA A 257 -5.50 -17.66 -18.29
N ASP A 258 -5.95 -18.64 -17.48
CA ASP A 258 -6.49 -19.92 -17.96
C ASP A 258 -8.03 -19.93 -18.15
N GLY A 259 -8.75 -18.80 -18.01
CA GLY A 259 -10.20 -18.79 -18.26
C GLY A 259 -10.86 -17.41 -18.36
N PHE A 260 -11.52 -17.15 -19.49
CA PHE A 260 -12.60 -16.17 -19.77
C PHE A 260 -12.79 -14.95 -18.83
N HIS A 261 -12.45 -13.73 -19.32
CA HIS A 261 -13.27 -12.50 -19.38
C HIS A 261 -12.40 -11.25 -19.67
N ASP A 262 -12.84 -10.42 -20.63
CA ASP A 262 -12.13 -9.22 -21.12
C ASP A 262 -11.99 -8.10 -20.06
N LYS A 263 -13.04 -7.86 -19.27
CA LYS A 263 -13.05 -6.80 -18.23
C LYS A 263 -12.07 -7.06 -17.07
N ASN A 264 -11.88 -8.32 -16.69
CA ASN A 264 -10.91 -8.68 -15.65
C ASN A 264 -9.48 -8.47 -16.16
N SER A 265 -9.22 -8.74 -17.44
CA SER A 265 -7.93 -8.47 -18.07
C SER A 265 -7.53 -7.00 -17.99
N GLU A 266 -8.46 -6.07 -18.22
CA GLU A 266 -8.20 -4.63 -18.10
C GLU A 266 -7.88 -4.19 -16.68
N ILE A 267 -8.65 -4.66 -15.68
CA ILE A 267 -8.42 -4.34 -14.26
C ILE A 267 -7.04 -4.84 -13.82
N LEU A 268 -6.64 -6.03 -14.24
CA LEU A 268 -5.35 -6.60 -13.89
C LEU A 268 -4.19 -5.90 -14.59
N LYS A 269 -4.32 -5.59 -15.90
CA LYS A 269 -3.36 -4.73 -16.61
C LYS A 269 -3.19 -3.39 -15.92
N ARG A 270 -4.30 -2.80 -15.46
CA ARG A 270 -4.31 -1.55 -14.72
C ARG A 270 -3.59 -1.68 -13.39
N GLY A 271 -3.84 -2.76 -12.64
CA GLY A 271 -3.11 -3.05 -11.41
C GLY A 271 -1.59 -3.15 -11.64
N CYS A 272 -1.17 -3.92 -12.66
CA CYS A 272 0.24 -4.04 -13.01
C CYS A 272 0.85 -2.67 -13.36
N GLN A 273 0.12 -1.84 -14.10
CA GLN A 273 0.55 -0.48 -14.43
C GLN A 273 0.65 0.42 -13.19
N ASP A 274 -0.31 0.33 -12.26
CA ASP A 274 -0.28 1.06 -10.99
C ASP A 274 0.96 0.65 -10.17
N ALA A 275 1.28 -0.65 -10.12
CA ALA A 275 2.46 -1.18 -9.41
C ALA A 275 3.79 -0.73 -10.05
N ILE A 276 3.88 -0.73 -11.38
CA ILE A 276 5.05 -0.20 -12.12
C ILE A 276 5.22 1.29 -11.87
N THR A 277 4.12 2.05 -11.91
CA THR A 277 4.12 3.50 -11.66
C THR A 277 4.55 3.80 -10.24
N LEU A 278 4.01 3.07 -9.26
CA LEU A 278 4.41 3.14 -7.86
C LEU A 278 5.92 2.92 -7.71
N ALA A 279 6.44 1.79 -8.21
CA ALA A 279 7.86 1.46 -8.12
C ALA A 279 8.74 2.53 -8.78
N THR A 280 8.38 2.98 -9.99
CA THR A 280 9.06 4.05 -10.72
C THR A 280 9.17 5.32 -9.87
N ARG A 281 8.06 5.77 -9.29
CA ARG A 281 8.03 7.01 -8.50
C ARG A 281 8.78 6.87 -7.19
N MET A 282 8.69 5.72 -6.53
CA MET A 282 9.44 5.49 -5.29
C MET A 282 10.95 5.51 -5.53
N ILE A 283 11.43 4.97 -6.66
CA ILE A 283 12.84 5.06 -7.07
C ILE A 283 13.26 6.51 -7.35
N VAL A 284 12.39 7.30 -8.01
CA VAL A 284 12.68 8.72 -8.28
C VAL A 284 12.75 9.53 -6.99
N LEU A 285 11.79 9.33 -6.07
CA LEU A 285 11.74 10.06 -4.80
C LEU A 285 12.87 9.62 -3.84
N ASN A 286 13.29 8.35 -3.88
CA ASN A 286 14.44 7.81 -3.15
C ASN A 286 14.45 8.24 -1.66
N ASN A 287 15.47 8.99 -1.22
CA ASN A 287 15.65 9.39 0.18
C ASN A 287 14.57 10.36 0.67
N GLU A 288 13.91 11.10 -0.21
CA GLU A 288 12.83 12.02 0.14
C GLU A 288 11.63 11.30 0.76
N LEU A 289 11.45 10.02 0.44
CA LEU A 289 10.38 9.18 1.00
C LEU A 289 10.57 8.81 2.47
N PHE A 290 11.81 8.91 2.98
CA PHE A 290 12.15 8.51 4.35
C PHE A 290 12.12 9.69 5.34
N LEU A 291 11.77 10.89 4.85
CA LEU A 291 11.57 12.08 5.66
C LEU A 291 10.19 12.07 6.34
N PHE A 292 10.13 12.70 7.51
CA PHE A 292 8.91 12.87 8.29
C PHE A 292 8.12 14.10 7.82
N PRO A 293 6.84 13.95 7.46
CA PRO A 293 5.99 15.10 7.17
C PRO A 293 5.87 16.04 8.38
N THR A 294 5.99 17.35 8.17
CA THR A 294 5.91 18.32 9.28
C THR A 294 4.56 18.31 9.99
N ARG A 295 3.46 18.09 9.26
CA ARG A 295 2.12 17.90 9.86
C ARG A 295 2.09 16.71 10.82
N LEU A 296 2.69 15.58 10.45
CA LEU A 296 2.76 14.40 11.32
C LEU A 296 3.55 14.70 12.61
N ILE A 297 4.66 15.42 12.47
CA ILE A 297 5.50 15.83 13.62
C ILE A 297 4.68 16.68 14.61
N ASN A 298 3.92 17.65 14.10
CA ASN A 298 3.08 18.50 14.94
C ASN A 298 1.99 17.67 15.64
N ASP A 299 1.31 16.80 14.90
CA ASP A 299 0.27 15.91 15.48
C ASP A 299 0.85 15.01 16.58
N ILE A 300 2.07 14.50 16.41
CA ILE A 300 2.78 13.71 17.43
C ILE A 300 3.11 14.55 18.66
N ARG A 301 3.59 15.78 18.47
CA ARG A 301 3.92 16.71 19.57
C ARG A 301 2.69 17.09 20.39
N ASP A 302 1.56 17.32 19.72
CA ASP A 302 0.27 17.60 20.38
C ASP A 302 -0.25 16.39 21.17
N ASN A 303 -0.07 15.18 20.62
CA ASN A 303 -0.40 13.93 21.34
C ASN A 303 0.60 13.62 22.47
N ALA A 304 1.82 14.16 22.43
CA ALA A 304 2.79 14.03 23.51
C ALA A 304 2.49 14.98 24.67
N SER A 305 2.09 16.22 24.37
CA SER A 305 1.83 17.30 25.34
C SER A 305 0.46 17.19 26.03
N SER A 306 -0.55 16.61 25.39
CA SER A 306 -1.92 16.44 25.94
C SER A 306 -2.01 15.63 27.26
N ARG A 307 -0.92 15.02 27.74
CA ARG A 307 -0.83 14.43 29.10
C ARG A 307 -0.63 15.45 30.23
N THR A 308 -0.21 16.68 29.97
CA THR A 308 -0.04 17.70 31.04
C THR A 308 -1.34 18.40 31.42
N ARG A 309 -2.41 18.25 30.63
CA ARG A 309 -3.65 19.02 30.80
C ARG A 309 -4.81 18.28 31.49
N THR A 310 -4.56 17.10 32.07
CA THR A 310 -5.59 16.26 32.74
C THR A 310 -5.36 16.05 34.24
N LYS A 311 -4.86 17.08 34.93
CA LYS A 311 -4.98 17.23 36.39
C LYS A 311 -5.23 18.68 36.79
N HIS A 312 -6.34 19.26 36.32
CA HIS A 312 -7.06 20.28 37.08
C HIS A 312 -8.54 20.07 36.80
N SER A 313 -9.15 19.26 37.67
CA SER A 313 -10.58 19.32 37.93
C SER A 313 -10.90 20.70 38.51
N GLU A 314 -11.37 21.62 37.68
CA GLU A 314 -12.16 22.74 38.22
C GLU A 314 -13.56 22.21 38.52
N VAL A 315 -13.79 22.05 39.82
CA VAL A 315 -15.07 21.83 40.45
C VAL A 315 -16.02 22.92 39.95
N ARG A 316 -17.00 22.54 39.13
CA ARG A 316 -18.11 23.42 38.77
C ARG A 316 -18.93 23.67 40.03
N GLU A 317 -18.69 24.83 40.62
CA GLU A 317 -19.31 25.35 41.82
C GLU A 317 -20.85 25.37 41.68
N LYS A 318 -21.55 24.69 42.59
CA LYS A 318 -23.00 24.78 42.74
C LYS A 318 -23.33 26.18 43.26
N ARG A 319 -23.96 27.02 42.43
CA ARG A 319 -24.66 28.22 42.92
C ARG A 319 -26.17 27.97 42.93
N SER A 320 -26.72 28.17 44.12
CA SER A 320 -28.10 28.03 44.57
C SER A 320 -29.07 28.98 43.84
N GLU A 321 -30.29 28.47 43.66
CA GLU A 321 -31.47 29.16 43.14
C GLU A 321 -31.93 30.35 44.02
N SER A 322 -32.34 31.44 43.36
CA SER A 322 -33.40 32.40 43.74
C SER A 322 -33.32 33.53 42.70
N ALA A 323 -34.35 34.06 42.02
CA ALA A 323 -35.79 33.94 42.16
C ALA A 323 -36.47 34.64 40.93
N TRP A 324 -37.73 34.27 40.62
CA TRP A 324 -38.74 35.02 39.79
C TRP A 324 -38.36 35.33 38.32
N CYS A 325 -39.12 35.08 37.25
CA CYS A 325 -40.55 34.82 37.04
C CYS A 325 -40.72 34.00 35.74
N SER A 326 -41.67 33.08 35.75
CA SER A 326 -42.34 32.55 34.55
C SER A 326 -43.59 33.38 34.30
N PRO A 327 -44.01 33.55 33.04
CA PRO A 327 -45.44 33.57 32.74
C PRO A 327 -45.72 32.59 31.61
N TYR A 328 -46.03 31.35 31.97
CA TYR A 328 -47.21 30.60 31.52
C TYR A 328 -47.06 29.15 31.97
N ARG A 329 -47.56 28.88 33.19
CA ARG A 329 -47.82 27.53 33.70
C ARG A 329 -49.34 27.32 33.68
N ARG A 330 -49.79 26.26 33.01
CA ARG A 330 -50.98 25.47 33.40
C ARG A 330 -50.90 24.10 32.71
N SER A 331 -50.18 23.11 33.25
CA SER A 331 -50.62 22.09 34.23
C SER A 331 -52.06 21.62 34.07
N TYR A 332 -52.29 20.31 33.84
CA TYR A 332 -52.75 19.33 34.85
C TYR A 332 -52.94 17.90 34.26
N THR A 333 -52.27 16.93 34.90
CA THR A 333 -52.70 15.56 35.32
C THR A 333 -53.32 14.51 34.39
N SER A 334 -52.70 13.32 34.46
CA SER A 334 -53.26 11.98 34.77
C SER A 334 -54.11 11.18 33.75
N ARG A 335 -53.51 10.02 33.39
CA ARG A 335 -54.05 8.64 33.19
C ARG A 335 -55.40 8.38 32.50
N ARG A 336 -55.26 7.46 31.52
CA ARG A 336 -56.12 6.31 31.12
C ARG A 336 -57.38 6.53 30.29
N SER A 337 -57.39 5.75 29.21
CA SER A 337 -58.49 5.04 28.53
C SER A 337 -59.33 5.78 27.47
N SER A 338 -59.58 5.02 26.39
CA SER A 338 -60.67 5.09 25.41
C SER A 338 -60.36 5.80 24.08
N SER A 339 -60.17 5.00 23.02
CA SER A 339 -60.35 5.35 21.59
C SER A 339 -61.83 5.64 21.26
N PRO A 340 -62.26 5.94 20.02
CA PRO A 340 -61.55 6.31 18.77
C PRO A 340 -62.13 7.57 18.08
N ILE A 341 -61.51 8.04 16.98
CA ILE A 341 -62.15 8.40 15.68
C ILE A 341 -61.15 9.23 14.83
N ASN A 342 -60.73 8.58 13.75
CA ASN A 342 -60.66 9.08 12.38
C ASN A 342 -59.88 10.38 12.09
N THR A 343 -58.69 10.24 11.52
CA THR A 343 -58.34 10.99 10.30
C THR A 343 -57.23 10.28 9.54
N SER A 344 -57.57 9.95 8.31
CA SER A 344 -56.75 9.44 7.22
C SER A 344 -55.46 10.25 7.02
N ILE A 345 -54.33 9.57 6.79
CA ILE A 345 -53.40 9.84 5.68
C ILE A 345 -52.56 8.57 5.42
N ARG A 346 -52.47 8.24 4.13
CA ARG A 346 -51.96 7.01 3.53
C ARG A 346 -50.42 7.00 3.51
N TYR A 347 -49.81 5.88 3.90
CA TYR A 347 -48.45 5.52 3.50
C TYR A 347 -48.52 4.36 2.50
N ALA A 348 -47.88 4.54 1.35
CA ALA A 348 -47.70 3.50 0.36
C ALA A 348 -46.52 2.60 0.78
N HIS A 349 -46.80 1.30 0.97
CA HIS A 349 -45.78 0.26 1.00
C HIS A 349 -46.02 -0.67 -0.18
N ILE A 350 -44.98 -0.81 -1.01
CA ILE A 350 -44.88 -1.72 -2.14
C ILE A 350 -44.52 -3.11 -1.59
N GLY A 351 -45.40 -4.08 -1.81
CA GLY A 351 -45.19 -5.49 -1.51
C GLY A 351 -44.98 -6.30 -2.80
N TYR A 352 -43.96 -7.15 -2.78
CA TYR A 352 -43.67 -8.17 -3.79
C TYR A 352 -44.71 -9.29 -3.76
N SER A 353 -45.13 -9.78 -4.93
CA SER A 353 -45.37 -11.23 -5.12
C SER A 353 -45.52 -11.60 -6.60
N THR A 354 -44.83 -12.70 -6.92
CA THR A 354 -44.73 -13.50 -8.16
C THR A 354 -46.05 -13.88 -8.84
N PRO A 355 -46.05 -14.11 -10.17
CA PRO A 355 -47.08 -14.93 -10.82
C PRO A 355 -46.53 -16.25 -11.39
N GLN A 356 -47.19 -17.35 -11.04
CA GLN A 356 -47.15 -18.62 -11.78
C GLN A 356 -48.47 -18.83 -12.54
N THR A 357 -48.33 -19.02 -13.85
CA THR A 357 -49.04 -19.94 -14.77
C THR A 357 -50.55 -20.19 -14.63
N SER A 358 -51.28 -19.89 -15.71
CA SER A 358 -52.29 -20.81 -16.27
C SER A 358 -52.53 -20.55 -17.76
N HIS A 359 -52.53 -21.64 -18.53
CA HIS A 359 -52.69 -21.76 -19.98
C HIS A 359 -54.10 -21.41 -20.50
N ASN A 360 -54.16 -20.96 -21.77
CA ASN A 360 -55.15 -21.32 -22.80
C ASN A 360 -54.61 -20.78 -24.15
N VAL A 361 -53.97 -21.61 -24.99
CA VAL A 361 -54.55 -22.42 -26.08
C VAL A 361 -55.51 -21.63 -26.98
N SER A 362 -55.05 -21.26 -28.19
CA SER A 362 -55.62 -21.71 -29.48
C SER A 362 -54.87 -21.12 -30.68
N ASN A 363 -54.34 -22.01 -31.52
CA ASN A 363 -54.27 -22.02 -32.99
C ASN A 363 -53.88 -20.72 -33.73
N THR A 364 -52.95 -20.74 -34.69
CA THR A 364 -53.27 -21.12 -36.08
C THR A 364 -51.98 -21.33 -36.90
N THR A 365 -51.86 -22.56 -37.43
CA THR A 365 -51.21 -23.09 -38.65
C THR A 365 -49.97 -22.45 -39.32
N ALA A 366 -49.05 -23.38 -39.60
CA ALA A 366 -47.92 -23.34 -40.51
C ALA A 366 -48.25 -23.11 -41.98
N ILE A 367 -47.28 -22.55 -42.73
CA ILE A 367 -47.07 -22.88 -44.15
C ILE A 367 -45.56 -23.04 -44.39
N ASN A 368 -45.23 -24.20 -44.95
CA ASN A 368 -43.93 -24.67 -45.43
C ASN A 368 -43.40 -23.84 -46.62
N ALA A 369 -42.07 -23.85 -46.83
CA ALA A 369 -41.43 -24.67 -47.87
C ALA A 369 -40.08 -24.09 -48.31
N SER A 370 -39.03 -24.90 -48.15
CA SER A 370 -37.80 -24.91 -48.96
C SER A 370 -38.11 -25.50 -50.36
N PRO A 371 -37.18 -25.57 -51.33
CA PRO A 371 -35.79 -26.03 -51.22
C PRO A 371 -34.73 -24.92 -51.29
#